data_AF-A0A7W5AM53-F1
#
_entry.id   AF-A0A7W5AM53-F1
#
_cell.length_a   1.000
_cell.length_b   1.000
_cell.length_c   1.000
_cell.angle_alpha   90.00
_cell.angle_beta   90.00
_cell.angle_gamma   90.00
#
_symmetry.space_group_name_H-M   'P 1'
#
loop_
_entity.id
_entity.type
_entity.pdbx_description
1 polymer ?
#
loop_
_entity_poly.entity_id
_entity_poly.type
_entity_poly.pdbx_seq_one_letter_code
_entity_poly.pdbx_strand_id
1 'polypeptide(L)' 'MIEYAVPAAVAAVVILVVLTEIAAAVLPIVIVLLFVPPHERESLARLLAACDSSRRLRLWPALRAAVRARRSEPKRVP' A
#
# COMPACT_ATOMS: atom_id res chain seq x y z
N MET A 1 10.81 -42.31 4.13
CA MET A 1 10.15 -41.23 3.34
C MET A 1 9.34 -40.26 4.21
N ILE A 2 8.58 -40.71 5.23
CA ILE A 2 7.75 -39.82 6.08
C ILE A 2 8.59 -38.88 6.99
N GLU A 3 9.79 -39.30 7.38
CA GLU A 3 10.70 -38.52 8.24
C GLU A 3 11.02 -37.11 7.70
N TYR A 4 11.10 -36.98 6.37
CA TYR A 4 11.33 -35.68 5.72
C TYR A 4 10.04 -34.93 5.34
N ALA A 5 8.87 -35.56 5.47
CA ALA A 5 7.60 -34.96 5.04
C ALA A 5 7.23 -33.75 5.92
N VAL A 6 7.44 -33.85 7.23
CA VAL A 6 7.15 -32.76 8.18
C VAL A 6 8.05 -31.54 7.93
N PRO A 7 9.40 -31.65 7.91
CA PRO A 7 10.25 -30.48 7.66
C PRO A 7 10.04 -29.89 6.26
N ALA A 8 9.76 -30.72 5.24
CA ALA A 8 9.43 -30.23 3.91
C ALA A 8 8.13 -29.42 3.89
N ALA A 9 7.08 -29.88 4.60
CA ALA A 9 5.82 -29.15 4.72
C ALA A 9 6.00 -27.81 5.45
N VAL A 10 6.77 -27.79 6.55
CA VAL A 10 7.08 -26.55 7.28
C VAL A 10 7.82 -25.57 6.38
N ALA A 11 8.86 -26.03 5.67
CA ALA A 11 9.61 -25.18 4.75
C ALA A 11 8.71 -24.60 3.64
N ALA A 12 7.82 -25.41 3.06
CA ALA A 12 6.89 -24.95 2.04
C ALA A 12 5.93 -23.87 2.56
N VAL A 13 5.41 -24.02 3.79
CA VAL A 13 4.55 -23.02 4.42
C VAL A 13 5.31 -21.72 4.68
N VAL A 14 6.54 -21.80 5.20
CA VAL A 14 7.38 -20.61 5.44
C VAL A 14 7.62 -19.86 4.13
N ILE A 15 8.00 -20.58 3.07
CA ILE A 15 8.21 -19.99 1.74
C ILE A 15 6.92 -19.31 1.25
N LEU A 16 5.77 -19.97 1.36
CA LEU A 16 4.48 -19.42 0.95
C LEU A 16 4.14 -18.13 1.70
N VAL A 17 4.35 -18.10 3.02
CA VAL A 17 4.12 -16.91 3.85
C VAL A 17 5.04 -15.77 3.39
N VAL A 18 6.34 -16.06 3.21
CA VAL A 18 7.31 -15.05 2.75
C VAL A 18 6.93 -14.49 1.38
N LEU A 19 6.53 -15.35 0.43
CA LEU A 19 6.08 -14.91 -0.89
C LEU A 19 4.83 -14.03 -0.80
N THR A 20 3.90 -14.38 0.09
CA THR A 20 2.66 -13.61 0.31
C THR A 20 2.96 -12.24 0.90
N GLU A 21 3.86 -12.15 1.87
CA GLU A 21 4.31 -10.88 2.47
C GLU A 21 5.00 -9.99 1.42
N ILE A 22 5.87 -10.57 0.58
CA ILE A 22 6.50 -9.83 -0.52
C ILE A 22 5.45 -9.31 -1.49
N ALA A 23 4.49 -10.15 -1.89
CA ALA A 23 3.40 -9.73 -2.75
C ALA A 23 2.56 -8.61 -2.14
N ALA A 24 2.23 -8.71 -0.85
CA ALA A 24 1.50 -7.70 -0.10
C ALA A 24 2.27 -6.38 0.02
N ALA A 25 3.60 -6.43 0.18
CA ALA A 25 4.45 -5.26 0.25
C ALA A 25 4.59 -4.53 -1.10
N VAL A 26 4.61 -5.28 -2.21
CA VAL A 26 4.78 -4.72 -3.57
C VAL A 26 3.44 -4.26 -4.17
N LEU A 27 2.32 -4.84 -3.74
CA LEU A 27 0.99 -4.53 -4.27
C LEU A 27 0.64 -3.03 -4.27
N PRO A 28 0.88 -2.24 -3.20
CA PRO A 28 0.63 -0.80 -3.21
C PRO A 28 1.44 -0.04 -4.26
N ILE A 29 2.69 -0.44 -4.48
CA ILE A 29 3.56 0.17 -5.49
C ILE A 29 3.00 -0.11 -6.89
N VAL A 30 2.59 -1.34 -7.15
CA VAL A 30 1.95 -1.73 -8.42
C VAL A 30 0.67 -0.93 -8.65
N ILE A 31 -0.17 -0.77 -7.63
CA ILE A 31 -1.39 0.04 -7.72
C ILE A 31 -1.05 1.50 -8.09
N VAL A 32 -0.06 2.11 -7.44
CA VAL A 32 0.34 3.49 -7.74
C VAL A 32 0.89 3.61 -9.16
N LEU A 33 1.73 2.67 -9.60
CA LEU A 33 2.32 2.73 -10.94
C LEU A 33 1.28 2.59 -12.05
N LEU A 34 0.29 1.71 -11.87
CA LEU A 34 -0.72 1.41 -12.88
C LEU A 34 -1.86 2.43 -12.92
N PHE A 35 -2.28 2.94 -11.75
CA PHE A 35 -3.52 3.73 -11.66
C PHE A 35 -3.30 5.21 -11.37
N VAL A 36 -2.08 5.66 -11.06
CA VAL A 36 -1.80 7.07 -10.73
C VAL A 36 -0.95 7.72 -11.84
N PRO A 37 -1.50 8.75 -12.53
CA PRO A 37 -0.76 9.53 -13.52
C PRO A 37 0.54 10.10 -12.94
N PRO A 38 1.64 10.18 -13.72
CA PRO A 38 2.96 10.58 -13.20
C PRO A 38 2.97 11.92 -12.46
N HIS A 39 2.20 12.90 -12.94
CA HIS A 39 2.11 14.24 -12.36
C HIS A 39 1.32 14.29 -11.04
N GLU A 40 0.54 13.26 -10.70
CA GLU A 40 -0.21 13.19 -9.43
C GLU A 40 0.53 12.42 -8.33
N ARG A 41 1.62 11.71 -8.67
CA ARG A 41 2.34 10.82 -7.73
C ARG A 41 2.96 11.57 -6.55
N GLU A 42 3.47 12.78 -6.78
CA GLU A 42 4.07 13.60 -5.71
C GLU A 42 3.02 14.07 -4.69
N SER A 43 1.84 14.47 -5.15
CA SER A 43 0.71 14.84 -4.29
C SER A 43 0.21 13.64 -3.49
N LEU A 44 0.13 12.46 -4.11
CA LEU A 44 -0.22 11.22 -3.41
C LEU A 44 0.83 10.83 -2.37
N ALA A 45 2.13 10.96 -2.67
CA ALA A 45 3.21 10.66 -1.73
C ALA A 45 3.13 11.56 -0.49
N ARG A 46 2.89 12.86 -0.66
CA ARG A 46 2.67 13.80 0.45
C ARG A 46 1.47 13.42 1.33
N LEU A 47 0.39 12.99 0.70
CA LEU A 47 -0.82 12.56 1.39
C LEU A 47 -0.61 11.26 2.16
N LEU A 48 0.08 10.29 1.57
CA LEU A 48 0.45 9.03 2.25
C LEU A 48 1.40 9.29 3.42
N ALA A 49 2.37 10.18 3.27
CA ALA A 49 3.27 10.57 4.36
C ALA A 49 2.51 11.25 5.52
N ALA A 50 1.56 12.15 5.22
CA ALA A 50 0.69 12.75 6.23
C ALA A 50 -0.27 11.72 6.87
N CYS A 51 -0.71 10.73 6.10
CA CYS A 51 -1.51 9.62 6.60
C CYS A 51 -0.69 8.65 7.45
N ASP A 52 0.61 8.47 7.19
CA ASP A 52 1.50 7.59 7.95
C ASP A 52 1.86 8.20 9.31
N SER A 53 2.14 9.52 9.35
CA SER A 53 2.26 10.25 10.62
C SER A 53 0.97 10.20 11.43
N SER A 54 -0.18 10.20 10.74
CA SER A 54 -1.51 10.01 11.31
C SER A 54 -1.92 8.54 11.45
N ARG A 55 -1.17 7.56 10.95
CA ARG A 55 -1.46 6.12 11.10
C ARG A 55 -1.16 5.68 12.52
N ARG A 56 -0.19 6.34 13.16
CA ARG A 56 -0.03 6.35 14.62
C ARG A 56 -1.19 7.05 15.35
N LEU A 57 -2.11 7.76 14.67
CA LEU A 57 -3.08 8.65 15.31
C LEU A 57 -4.55 8.60 14.88
N ARG A 58 -4.95 7.90 13.80
CA ARG A 58 -6.33 7.60 13.27
C ARG A 58 -6.36 7.75 11.73
N LEU A 59 -6.33 6.63 11.01
CA LEU A 59 -6.39 6.54 9.54
C LEU A 59 -7.66 7.15 8.90
N TRP A 60 -8.82 7.08 9.57
CA TRP A 60 -10.12 7.34 8.95
C TRP A 60 -10.49 8.82 8.75
N PRO A 61 -10.21 9.74 9.71
CA PRO A 61 -10.41 11.17 9.50
C PRO A 61 -9.45 11.75 8.46
N ALA A 62 -8.18 11.29 8.45
CA ALA A 62 -7.15 11.79 7.53
C ALA A 62 -7.51 11.49 6.07
N LEU A 63 -7.96 10.27 5.77
CA LEU A 63 -8.42 9.90 4.43
C LEU A 63 -9.59 10.79 3.95
N ARG A 64 -10.53 11.11 4.84
CA ARG A 64 -11.67 11.99 4.52
C ARG A 64 -11.25 13.45 4.32
N ALA A 65 -10.29 13.94 5.11
CA ALA A 65 -9.74 15.29 4.94
C ALA A 65 -9.01 15.43 3.59
N ALA A 66 -8.21 14.42 3.24
CA ALA A 66 -7.53 14.31 1.96
C ALA A 66 -8.50 14.32 0.76
N VAL A 67 -9.55 13.50 0.81
CA VAL A 67 -10.58 13.46 -0.25
C VAL A 67 -11.32 14.80 -0.35
N ARG A 68 -11.59 15.47 0.78
CA ARG A 68 -12.20 16.81 0.77
C ARG A 68 -11.27 17.85 0.14
N ALA A 69 -9.99 17.86 0.48
CA ALA A 69 -9.02 18.78 -0.10
C ALA A 69 -8.94 18.63 -1.63
N ARG A 70 -8.87 17.38 -2.13
CA ARG A 70 -8.85 17.10 -3.59
C ARG A 70 -10.15 17.47 -4.30
N ARG A 71 -11.30 17.47 -3.60
CA ARG A 71 -12.58 17.95 -4.16
C ARG A 71 -12.71 19.47 -4.14
N SER A 72 -12.03 20.13 -3.20
CA SER A 72 -12.03 21.58 -3.05
C SER A 72 -10.96 22.27 -3.88
N GLU A 73 -10.00 21.55 -4.43
CA GLU A 73 -9.07 22.10 -5.42
C GLU A 73 -9.87 22.54 -6.66
N PRO A 74 -9.89 23.84 -7.00
CA PRO A 74 -10.51 24.29 -8.23
C PRO A 74 -9.75 23.64 -9.38
N LYS A 75 -10.48 23.01 -10.31
CA LYS A 75 -9.92 22.52 -11.58
C LYS A 75 -9.12 23.67 -12.20
N ARG A 76 -7.79 23.64 -12.07
CA ARG A 76 -6.94 24.42 -12.95
C ARG A 76 -7.00 23.75 -14.29
N VAL A 77 -7.99 24.18 -15.07
CA VAL A 77 -8.06 23.91 -16.50
C VAL A 77 -6.88 24.68 -17.11
N PRO A 78 -6.01 24.03 -17.90
CA PRO A 78 -4.95 24.73 -18.63
C PRO A 78 -5.54 25.75 -19.61
#